data_AF-A0A4Q3MHK7-F1
#
_entry.id   AF-A0A4Q3MHK7-F1
#
_cell.length_a   1.000
_cell.length_b   1.000
_cell.length_c   1.000
_cell.angle_alpha   90.00
_cell.angle_beta   90.00
_cell.angle_gamma   90.00
#
_symmetry.space_group_name_H-M   'P 1'
#
loop_
_entity.id
_entity.type
_entity.pdbx_description
1 polymer ?
#
loop_
_entity_poly.entity_id
_entity_poly.type
_entity_poly.pdbx_seq_one_letter_code
_entity_poly.pdbx_strand_id
1 'polypeptide(L)'
;MEKALPSIPAKRYFTIGEVSDLCGVKPHVLRYWEQEFTQLRPMKRRGNRRYYQHHEVLMIRRIRDLLYDQGFTISGARNKLQELVQVERDKRRAGEVMLEGVEVIEVGDSEFEDFDDSQPASEQDAVSQKLLFVRRELFEIRDLLSSTH
;
A
#
# COMPACT_ATOMS: atom_id res chain seq x y z
N MET A 1 11.80 -6.57 20.42
CA MET A 1 11.52 -5.26 21.06
C MET A 1 10.24 -4.73 20.45
N GLU A 2 9.13 -4.93 21.15
CA GLU A 2 7.80 -4.51 20.72
C GLU A 2 7.67 -2.99 20.84
N LYS A 3 7.99 -2.30 19.76
CA LYS A 3 7.54 -0.93 19.57
C LYS A 3 6.68 -0.95 18.32
N ALA A 4 5.36 -0.93 18.53
CA ALA A 4 4.40 -0.80 17.45
C ALA A 4 4.84 0.37 16.56
N LEU A 5 5.05 0.07 15.28
CA LEU A 5 5.50 1.09 14.33
C LEU A 5 4.34 2.07 14.06
N PRO A 6 4.60 3.39 14.01
CA PRO A 6 3.56 4.36 13.71
C PRO A 6 2.93 4.10 12.33
N SER A 7 1.75 4.62 12.05
CA SER A 7 1.22 4.58 10.68
C SER A 7 2.12 5.39 9.73
N ILE A 8 2.24 4.96 8.47
CA ILE A 8 3.03 5.69 7.47
C ILE A 8 2.14 6.80 6.89
N PRO A 9 2.54 8.09 7.00
CA PRO A 9 1.77 9.18 6.42
C PRO A 9 1.63 9.08 4.89
N ALA A 10 0.59 9.70 4.33
CA ALA A 10 0.36 9.80 2.89
C ALA A 10 1.30 10.83 2.20
N LYS A 11 2.61 10.72 2.46
CA LYS A 11 3.65 11.59 1.88
C LYS A 11 4.38 10.85 0.75
N ARG A 12 4.70 11.56 -0.34
CA ARG A 12 5.41 10.96 -1.49
C ARG A 12 6.86 10.61 -1.21
N TYR A 13 7.55 11.45 -0.44
CA TYR A 13 8.99 11.32 -0.17
C TYR A 13 9.29 11.53 1.30
N PHE A 14 10.09 10.63 1.87
CA PHE A 14 10.54 10.65 3.25
C PHE A 14 12.05 10.86 3.31
N THR A 15 12.53 11.65 4.26
CA THR A 15 13.97 11.77 4.55
C THR A 15 14.44 10.58 5.39
N ILE A 16 15.75 10.33 5.41
CA ILE A 16 16.33 9.24 6.23
C ILE A 16 15.99 9.34 7.72
N GLY A 17 15.82 10.56 8.25
CA GLY A 17 15.38 10.77 9.64
C GLY A 17 13.95 10.31 9.85
N GLU A 18 13.03 10.78 8.98
CA GLU A 18 11.62 10.36 9.01
C GLU A 18 11.48 8.84 8.88
N VAL A 19 12.23 8.21 7.97
CA VAL A 19 12.21 6.75 7.80
C VAL A 19 12.78 6.02 9.01
N SER A 20 13.83 6.57 9.63
CA SER A 20 14.38 6.03 10.88
C SER A 20 13.32 5.99 11.98
N ASP A 21 12.53 7.05 12.12
CA ASP A 21 11.48 7.14 13.13
C ASP A 21 10.29 6.22 12.79
N LEU A 22 9.88 6.19 11.52
CA LEU A 22 8.78 5.35 11.03
C LEU A 22 9.09 3.86 11.10
N CYS A 23 10.35 3.47 10.99
CA CYS A 23 10.76 2.07 10.97
C CYS A 23 11.50 1.66 12.25
N GLY A 24 11.79 2.57 13.18
CA GLY A 24 12.54 2.28 14.40
C GLY A 24 13.96 1.76 14.14
N VAL A 25 14.58 2.16 13.02
CA VAL A 25 15.90 1.69 12.58
C VAL A 25 16.82 2.90 12.46
N LYS A 26 18.00 2.83 13.07
CA LYS A 26 18.95 3.96 13.09
C LYS A 26 19.37 4.36 11.66
N PRO A 27 19.63 5.66 11.39
CA PRO A 27 19.98 6.12 10.03
C PRO A 27 21.21 5.44 9.41
N HIS A 28 22.22 5.08 10.19
CA HIS A 28 23.40 4.38 9.65
C HIS A 28 23.08 2.94 9.22
N VAL A 29 22.13 2.27 9.89
CA VAL A 29 21.66 0.94 9.50
C VAL A 29 20.89 1.02 8.19
N LEU A 30 20.05 2.04 8.01
CA LEU A 30 19.36 2.27 6.73
C LEU A 30 20.36 2.46 5.58
N ARG A 31 21.45 3.23 5.80
CA ARG A 31 22.52 3.39 4.81
C ARG A 31 23.21 2.08 4.46
N TYR A 32 23.40 1.22 5.44
CA TYR A 32 23.98 -0.11 5.22
C TYR A 32 23.00 -1.00 4.45
N TRP A 33 21.72 -1.00 4.81
CA TRP A 33 20.69 -1.75 4.10
C TRP A 33 20.55 -1.33 2.63
N GLU A 34 20.71 -0.05 2.30
CA GLU A 34 20.76 0.40 0.90
C GLU A 34 21.87 -0.27 0.07
N GLN A 35 22.98 -0.66 0.70
CA GLN A 35 24.07 -1.36 0.02
C GLN A 35 23.77 -2.84 -0.12
N GLU A 36 23.12 -3.43 0.89
CA GLU A 36 22.83 -4.86 0.93
C GLU A 36 21.56 -5.25 0.15
N PHE A 37 20.58 -4.36 0.03
CA PHE A 37 19.29 -4.64 -0.62
C PHE A 37 19.17 -3.82 -1.90
N THR A 38 19.48 -4.43 -3.04
CA THR A 38 19.47 -3.76 -4.36
C THR A 38 18.11 -3.26 -4.82
N GLN A 39 17.03 -3.72 -4.20
CA GLN A 39 15.65 -3.27 -4.44
C GLN A 39 15.39 -1.91 -3.79
N LEU A 40 16.16 -1.55 -2.76
CA LEU A 40 16.02 -0.31 -2.00
C LEU A 40 16.93 0.75 -2.63
N ARG A 41 16.33 1.67 -3.39
CA ARG A 41 17.06 2.62 -4.25
C ARG A 41 16.58 4.05 -3.99
N PRO A 42 16.94 4.64 -2.83
CA PRO A 42 16.49 5.96 -2.48
C PRO A 42 17.02 6.98 -3.49
N MET A 43 16.15 7.93 -3.84
CA MET A 43 16.50 9.00 -4.75
C MET A 43 17.52 9.93 -4.09
N LYS A 44 18.71 10.03 -4.71
CA LYS A 44 19.77 10.96 -4.29
C LYS A 44 19.54 12.33 -4.92
N ARG A 45 19.53 13.38 -4.10
CA ARG A 45 19.45 14.79 -4.55
C ARG A 45 20.71 15.57 -4.13
N ARG A 46 20.75 16.87 -4.48
CA ARG A 46 21.83 17.81 -4.09
C ARG A 46 22.19 17.65 -2.61
N GLY A 47 23.50 17.67 -2.32
CA GLY A 47 24.03 17.51 -0.96
C GLY A 47 23.96 16.09 -0.41
N ASN A 48 23.91 15.05 -1.27
CA ASN A 48 23.88 13.63 -0.88
C ASN A 48 22.72 13.28 0.08
N ARG A 49 21.61 14.02 -0.03
CA ARG A 49 20.37 13.75 0.72
C ARG A 49 19.62 12.61 0.05
N ARG A 50 19.13 11.69 0.87
CA ARG A 50 18.41 10.48 0.46
C ARG A 50 16.93 10.67 0.74
N TYR A 51 16.12 10.42 -0.29
CA TYR A 51 14.67 10.46 -0.20
C TYR A 51 14.11 9.09 -0.55
N TYR A 52 13.27 8.56 0.34
CA TYR A 52 12.62 7.27 0.18
C TYR A 52 11.17 7.49 -0.23
N GLN A 53 10.66 6.65 -1.11
CA GLN A 53 9.25 6.60 -1.45
C GLN A 53 8.48 5.72 -0.46
N HIS A 54 7.15 5.80 -0.51
CA HIS A 54 6.27 5.00 0.34
C HIS A 54 6.57 3.48 0.24
N HIS A 55 6.73 2.95 -0.98
CA HIS A 55 7.03 1.53 -1.18
C HIS A 55 8.39 1.11 -0.59
N GLU A 56 9.36 2.02 -0.55
CA GLU A 56 10.67 1.76 0.07
C GLU A 56 10.55 1.71 1.60
N VAL A 57 9.69 2.54 2.20
CA VAL A 57 9.41 2.48 3.64
C VAL A 57 8.75 1.15 4.01
N LEU A 58 7.79 0.69 3.22
CA LEU A 58 7.18 -0.63 3.41
C LEU A 58 8.20 -1.77 3.31
N MET A 59 9.08 -1.71 2.31
CA MET A 59 10.16 -2.67 2.15
C MET A 59 11.13 -2.66 3.34
N ILE A 60 11.46 -1.48 3.89
CA ILE A 60 12.30 -1.37 5.11
C ILE A 60 11.63 -2.03 6.31
N ARG A 61 10.31 -1.86 6.48
CA ARG A 61 9.58 -2.58 7.53
C ARG A 61 9.68 -4.08 7.33
N ARG A 62 9.49 -4.57 6.11
CA ARG A 62 9.62 -5.99 5.81
C ARG A 62 11.03 -6.53 6.09
N ILE A 63 12.06 -5.78 5.73
CA ILE A 63 13.46 -6.13 6.05
C ILE A 63 13.64 -6.20 7.57
N ARG A 64 13.12 -5.22 8.32
CA ARG A 64 13.17 -5.22 9.78
C ARG A 64 12.54 -6.48 10.35
N ASP A 65 11.34 -6.85 9.92
CA ASP A 65 10.63 -8.03 10.42
C ASP A 65 11.43 -9.31 10.14
N LEU A 66 12.02 -9.42 8.94
CA LEU A 66 12.86 -10.57 8.58
C LEU A 66 14.09 -10.69 9.48
N LEU A 67 14.75 -9.57 9.77
CA LEU A 67 16.01 -9.58 10.52
C LEU A 67 15.81 -9.69 12.03
N TYR A 68 14.88 -8.92 12.59
CA TYR A 68 14.71 -8.81 14.04
C TYR A 68 13.67 -9.76 14.61
N ASP A 69 12.56 -9.98 13.90
CA ASP A 69 11.47 -10.79 14.43
C ASP A 69 11.61 -12.26 13.99
N GLN A 70 12.03 -12.49 12.75
CA GLN A 70 12.24 -13.83 12.20
C GLN A 70 13.70 -14.33 12.31
N GLY A 71 14.65 -13.46 12.66
CA GLY A 71 16.04 -13.84 12.91
C GLY A 71 16.83 -14.25 11.66
N PHE A 72 16.42 -13.83 10.46
CA PHE A 72 17.20 -14.07 9.25
C PHE A 72 18.51 -13.30 9.26
N THR A 73 19.54 -13.85 8.60
CA THR A 73 20.74 -13.10 8.23
C THR A 73 20.44 -12.14 7.07
N ILE A 74 21.31 -11.16 6.83
CA ILE A 74 21.19 -10.24 5.69
C ILE A 74 21.03 -11.01 4.36
N SER A 75 21.86 -12.03 4.13
CA SER A 75 21.78 -12.88 2.94
C SER A 75 20.46 -13.67 2.88
N GLY A 76 19.99 -14.20 4.01
CA GLY A 76 18.72 -14.92 4.09
C GLY A 76 17.53 -14.00 3.78
N ALA A 77 17.50 -12.81 4.37
CA ALA A 77 16.45 -11.82 4.12
C ALA A 77 16.45 -11.35 2.64
N ARG A 78 17.63 -11.19 2.02
CA ARG A 78 17.76 -10.85 0.60
C ARG A 78 17.11 -11.91 -0.29
N ASN A 79 17.43 -13.18 -0.04
CA ASN A 79 16.85 -14.29 -0.80
C ASN A 79 15.33 -14.37 -0.59
N LYS A 80 14.87 -14.20 0.66
CA LYS A 80 13.45 -14.25 0.96
C LYS A 80 12.65 -13.13 0.30
N LEU A 81 13.20 -11.92 0.25
CA LEU A 81 12.57 -10.80 -0.47
C LEU A 81 12.47 -11.06 -1.98
N GLN A 82 13.47 -11.67 -2.60
CA GLN A 82 13.41 -12.02 -4.02
C GLN A 82 12.36 -13.11 -4.29
N GLU A 83 12.30 -14.13 -3.43
CA GLU A 83 11.29 -15.19 -3.50
C GLU A 83 9.87 -14.61 -3.42
N LEU A 84 9.61 -13.71 -2.46
CA LEU A 84 8.29 -13.08 -2.31
C LEU A 84 7.86 -12.31 -3.56
N VAL A 85 8.77 -11.54 -4.16
CA VAL A 85 8.49 -10.81 -5.41
C VAL A 85 8.19 -11.77 -6.56
N GLN A 86 8.89 -12.90 -6.62
CA GLN A 86 8.67 -13.91 -7.65
C GLN A 86 7.31 -14.59 -7.47
N VAL A 87 6.97 -15.00 -6.24
CA VAL A 87 5.66 -15.58 -5.92
C VAL A 87 4.54 -14.61 -6.26
N GLU A 88 4.69 -13.32 -5.95
CA GLU A 88 3.65 -12.32 -6.26
C GLU A 88 3.48 -12.14 -7.78
N ARG A 89 4.57 -12.20 -8.55
CA ARG A 89 4.50 -12.19 -10.02
C ARG A 89 3.81 -13.44 -10.58
N ASP A 90 4.11 -14.60 -10.00
CA ASP A 90 3.54 -15.87 -10.46
C ASP A 90 2.05 -15.96 -10.11
N LYS A 91 1.64 -15.48 -8.93
CA LYS A 91 0.21 -15.31 -8.58
C LYS A 91 -0.52 -14.37 -9.53
N ARG A 92 0.08 -13.22 -9.86
CA ARG A 92 -0.49 -12.29 -10.86
C ARG A 92 -0.62 -12.95 -12.25
N ARG A 93 0.34 -13.79 -12.64
CA ARG A 93 0.27 -14.57 -13.90
C ARG A 93 -0.77 -15.67 -13.85
N ALA A 94 -1.00 -16.27 -12.69
CA ALA A 94 -2.02 -17.29 -12.46
C ALA A 94 -3.45 -16.73 -12.36
N GLY A 95 -3.63 -15.40 -12.42
CA GLY A 95 -4.94 -14.75 -12.28
C GLY A 95 -5.45 -14.65 -10.84
N GLU A 96 -4.66 -15.10 -9.85
CA GLU A 96 -4.98 -14.97 -8.42
C GLU A 96 -4.57 -13.57 -7.93
N VAL A 97 -5.37 -12.56 -8.28
CA VAL A 97 -5.26 -11.23 -7.63
C VAL A 97 -6.18 -11.25 -6.42
N MET A 98 -5.69 -11.75 -5.29
CA MET A 98 -6.34 -11.46 -4.01
C MET A 98 -6.10 -9.96 -3.71
N LEU A 99 -7.15 -9.15 -3.81
CA LEU A 99 -7.23 -7.82 -3.21
C LEU A 99 -7.26 -8.01 -1.69
N GLU A 100 -6.09 -8.23 -1.08
CA GLU A 100 -5.96 -8.30 0.37
C GLU A 100 -6.27 -6.89 0.95
N GLY A 101 -7.51 -6.71 1.41
CA GLY A 101 -8.01 -5.46 2.01
C GLY A 101 -9.39 -4.99 1.55
N VAL A 102 -10.02 -5.65 0.57
CA VAL A 102 -11.46 -5.46 0.30
C VAL A 102 -12.14 -6.76 0.71
N GLU A 103 -12.66 -6.81 1.93
CA GLU A 103 -13.69 -7.81 2.23
C GLU A 103 -14.83 -7.56 1.24
N VAL A 104 -15.06 -8.53 0.36
CA VAL A 104 -16.33 -8.60 -0.36
C VAL A 104 -17.36 -8.84 0.73
N ILE A 105 -18.04 -7.77 1.16
CA ILE A 105 -19.28 -7.93 1.89
C ILE A 105 -20.22 -8.58 0.88
N GLU A 106 -20.37 -9.91 0.98
CA GLU A 106 -21.55 -10.57 0.46
C GLU A 106 -22.72 -9.96 1.22
N VAL A 107 -23.32 -8.92 0.64
CA VAL A 107 -24.62 -8.44 1.09
C VAL A 107 -25.59 -9.55 0.69
N GLY A 108 -25.74 -10.53 1.58
CA GLY A 108 -26.87 -11.44 1.52
C GLY A 108 -28.13 -10.60 1.57
N ASP A 109 -29.02 -10.82 0.61
CA ASP A 109 -30.37 -10.27 0.60
C ASP A 109 -31.12 -10.74 1.86
N SER A 110 -30.94 -10.06 3.00
CA SER A 110 -31.80 -10.21 4.17
C SER A 110 -31.62 -9.05 5.14
N GLU A 111 -32.65 -8.19 5.12
CA GLU A 111 -33.21 -7.49 6.28
C GLU A 111 -32.29 -6.49 7.00
N PHE A 112 -32.16 -5.30 6.41
CA PHE A 112 -31.98 -4.09 7.22
C PHE A 112 -33.37 -3.53 7.54
N GLU A 113 -33.76 -3.62 8.81
CA GLU A 113 -34.93 -2.92 9.35
C GLU A 113 -34.76 -1.40 9.21
N ASP A 114 -35.84 -0.73 8.81
CA ASP A 114 -35.98 0.71 8.62
C ASP A 114 -35.39 1.50 9.80
N PHE A 115 -34.26 2.16 9.57
CA PHE A 115 -33.74 3.19 10.45
C PHE A 115 -34.23 4.54 9.92
N ASP A 116 -35.33 5.02 10.50
CA ASP A 116 -35.94 6.33 10.24
C ASP A 116 -34.98 7.46 10.66
N ASP A 117 -34.16 7.94 9.71
CA ASP A 117 -33.32 9.11 9.90
C ASP A 117 -34.02 10.36 9.34
N SER A 118 -34.69 11.05 10.25
CA SER A 118 -35.36 12.33 10.00
C SER A 118 -34.34 13.44 9.68
N GLN A 119 -33.99 13.61 8.39
CA GLN A 119 -33.33 14.81 7.83
C GLN A 119 -33.95 15.26 6.50
N PRO A 120 -33.99 16.58 6.20
CA PRO A 120 -34.82 17.12 5.12
C PRO A 120 -34.32 16.71 3.72
N ALA A 121 -35.25 16.23 2.90
CA ALA A 121 -35.08 15.56 1.62
C ALA A 121 -34.43 16.35 0.46
N SER A 122 -33.87 17.55 0.66
CA SER A 122 -33.40 18.40 -0.44
C SER A 122 -31.91 18.28 -0.81
N GLU A 123 -31.06 17.75 0.08
CA GLU A 123 -29.61 17.62 -0.22
C GLU A 123 -29.21 16.21 -0.67
N GLN A 124 -29.97 15.19 -0.28
CA GLN A 124 -29.70 13.79 -0.64
C GLN A 124 -29.95 13.51 -2.14
N ASP A 125 -30.91 14.20 -2.76
CA ASP A 125 -31.21 14.06 -4.19
C ASP A 125 -30.09 14.61 -5.07
N ALA A 126 -29.48 15.74 -4.70
CA ALA A 126 -28.40 16.34 -5.49
C ALA A 126 -27.12 15.49 -5.47
N VAL A 127 -26.80 14.90 -4.31
CA VAL A 127 -25.66 13.99 -4.17
C VAL A 127 -25.91 12.68 -4.92
N SER A 128 -27.13 12.13 -4.82
CA SER A 128 -27.53 10.94 -5.57
C SER A 128 -27.47 11.15 -7.08
N GLN A 129 -27.97 12.28 -7.57
CA GLN A 129 -27.90 12.64 -8.99
C GLN A 129 -26.45 12.80 -9.48
N LYS A 130 -25.60 13.43 -8.67
CA LYS A 130 -24.18 13.60 -9.01
C LYS A 130 -23.45 12.26 -9.04
N LEU A 131 -23.77 11.35 -8.13
CA LEU A 131 -23.20 10.00 -8.09
C LEU A 131 -23.68 9.15 -9.28
N LEU A 132 -24.95 9.28 -9.67
CA LEU A 132 -25.49 8.63 -10.87
C LEU A 132 -24.79 9.11 -12.15
N PHE A 133 -24.50 10.41 -12.23
CA PHE A 133 -23.75 10.98 -13.35
C PHE A 133 -22.33 10.42 -13.44
N VAL A 134 -21.60 10.41 -12.31
CA VAL A 134 -20.25 9.84 -12.24
C VAL A 134 -20.25 8.36 -12.59
N ARG A 135 -21.22 7.59 -12.08
CA ARG A 135 -21.37 6.16 -12.41
C ARG A 135 -21.57 5.95 -13.91
N ARG A 136 -22.37 6.80 -14.57
CA ARG A 136 -22.62 6.72 -16.00
C ARG A 136 -21.37 7.04 -16.81
N GLU A 137 -20.66 8.13 -16.49
CA GLU A 137 -19.42 8.48 -17.19
C GLU A 137 -18.36 7.39 -17.07
N LEU A 138 -18.20 6.81 -15.87
CA LEU A 138 -17.24 5.71 -15.65
C LEU A 138 -17.62 4.46 -16.45
N PHE A 139 -18.91 4.19 -16.63
CA PHE A 139 -19.39 3.06 -17.42
C PHE A 139 -19.08 3.28 -18.91
N GLU A 140 -19.30 4.48 -19.44
CA GLU A 140 -18.98 4.84 -20.82
C GLU A 140 -17.48 4.76 -21.11
N ILE A 141 -16.64 5.26 -20.19
CA ILE A 141 -15.18 5.13 -20.28
C ILE A 141 -14.76 3.65 -20.27
N ARG A 142 -15.36 2.84 -19.40
CA ARG A 142 -15.08 1.40 -19.35
C ARG A 142 -15.43 0.73 -20.67
N ASP A 143 -16.59 1.05 -21.25
CA ASP A 143 -17.06 0.44 -22.49
C ASP A 143 -16.17 0.82 -23.70
N LEU A 144 -15.73 2.07 -23.76
CA LEU A 144 -14.75 2.56 -24.74
C LEU A 144 -13.39 1.86 -24.62
N LEU A 145 -12.96 1.56 -23.40
CA LEU A 145 -11.70 0.86 -23.14
C LEU A 145 -11.82 -0.67 -23.31
N SER A 146 -13.01 -1.25 -23.16
CA SER A 146 -13.25 -2.68 -23.40
C SER A 146 -13.53 -3.03 -24.86
N SER A 147 -13.87 -2.05 -25.70
CA SER A 147 -14.11 -2.22 -27.14
C SER A 147 -12.83 -2.12 -27.99
N THR A 148 -11.67 -1.95 -27.36
CA THR A 148 -10.35 -2.00 -27.99
C THR A 148 -9.56 -3.26 -27.59
N HIS A 149 -10.16 -4.44 -27.76
CA HIS A 149 -9.47 -5.69 -28.13
C HIS A 149 -10.42 -6.86 -28.35
#